data_AF-A0A388T1E7-F1
#
_entry.id   AF-A0A388T1E7-F1
#
_cell.length_a   1.000
_cell.length_b   1.000
_cell.length_c   1.000
_cell.angle_alpha   90.00
_cell.angle_beta   90.00
_cell.angle_gamma   90.00
#
_symmetry.space_group_name_H-M   'P 1'
#
loop_
_entity.id
_entity.type
_entity.pdbx_description
1 polymer ?
#
loop_
_entity_poly.entity_id
_entity_poly.type
_entity_poly.pdbx_seq_one_letter_code
_entity_poly.pdbx_strand_id
1 'polypeptide(L)'
;MHDRTATNELRGLLAAIREALDIPYPATVGDTEAHAQILSDRVMHARIALENVLDRGNDPGWSADYLRARLTEHPPTGYRHWGTARGEGQ
;
A
#
# COMPACT_ATOMS: atom_id res chain seq x y z
N MET A 1 -8.60 6.66 28.44
CA MET A 1 -9.19 6.93 27.11
C MET A 1 -8.11 7.08 26.02
N HIS A 2 -6.96 7.71 26.30
CA HIS A 2 -5.81 7.84 25.38
C HIS A 2 -5.31 6.51 24.77
N ASP A 3 -5.23 5.44 25.57
CA ASP A 3 -4.72 4.13 25.14
C ASP A 3 -5.53 3.49 23.99
N ARG A 4 -6.84 3.74 23.97
CA ARG A 4 -7.72 3.25 22.88
C ARG A 4 -7.46 3.98 21.56
N THR A 5 -7.20 5.29 21.62
CA THR A 5 -6.90 6.11 20.44
C THR A 5 -5.57 5.68 19.83
N ALA A 6 -4.52 5.59 20.64
CA ALA A 6 -3.20 5.13 20.18
C ALA A 6 -3.26 3.70 19.58
N THR A 7 -4.04 2.80 20.20
CA THR A 7 -4.28 1.47 19.64
C THR A 7 -4.99 1.52 18.28
N ASN A 8 -5.98 2.41 18.11
CA ASN A 8 -6.70 2.57 16.86
C ASN A 8 -5.82 3.17 15.76
N GLU A 9 -4.97 4.13 16.09
CA GLU A 9 -4.00 4.74 15.18
C GLU A 9 -2.97 3.70 14.71
N LEU A 10 -2.43 2.89 15.63
CA LEU A 10 -1.53 1.79 15.29
C LEU A 10 -2.22 0.76 14.38
N ARG A 11 -3.46 0.37 14.69
CA ARG A 11 -4.26 -0.50 13.80
C ARG A 11 -4.47 0.13 12.43
N GLY A 12 -4.69 1.44 12.38
CA GLY A 12 -4.81 2.21 11.14
C GLY A 12 -3.56 2.14 10.28
N LEU A 13 -2.38 2.31 10.90
CA LEU A 13 -1.09 2.15 10.22
C LEU A 13 -0.89 0.72 9.71
N LEU A 14 -1.15 -0.29 10.54
CA LEU A 14 -1.02 -1.70 10.13
C LEU A 14 -1.96 -2.05 8.97
N ALA A 15 -3.17 -1.48 8.96
CA ALA A 15 -4.10 -1.66 7.85
C ALA A 15 -3.57 -1.03 6.54
N ALA A 16 -2.99 0.17 6.61
CA ALA A 16 -2.38 0.85 5.45
C ALA A 16 -1.14 0.11 4.94
N ILE A 17 -0.31 -0.45 5.83
CA ILE A 17 0.82 -1.30 5.45
C ILE A 17 0.33 -2.57 4.76
N ARG A 18 -0.70 -3.23 5.29
CA ARG A 18 -1.30 -4.39 4.63
C ARG A 18 -1.79 -4.03 3.24
N GLU A 19 -2.48 -2.90 3.09
CA GLU A 19 -2.94 -2.40 1.78
C GLU A 19 -1.77 -2.18 0.81
N ALA A 20 -0.65 -1.61 1.27
CA ALA A 20 0.53 -1.43 0.43
C ALA A 20 1.05 -2.76 -0.16
N LEU A 21 0.99 -3.84 0.62
CA LEU A 21 1.46 -5.17 0.26
C LEU A 21 0.41 -6.00 -0.51
N ASP A 22 -0.87 -5.69 -0.35
CA ASP A 22 -2.00 -6.42 -0.94
C ASP A 22 -2.23 -5.99 -2.39
N ILE A 23 -1.32 -6.40 -3.28
CA ILE A 23 -1.44 -6.17 -4.72
C ILE A 23 -1.79 -7.47 -5.47
N PRO A 24 -2.66 -7.40 -6.50
CA PRO A 24 -3.02 -8.57 -7.30
C PRO A 24 -1.83 -9.17 -8.07
N TYR A 25 -1.73 -10.50 -8.06
CA TYR A 25 -0.69 -11.23 -8.80
C TYR A 25 -0.84 -11.03 -10.33
N PRO A 26 0.27 -10.83 -11.08
CA PRO A 26 0.21 -10.55 -12.51
C PRO A 26 -0.34 -11.74 -13.30
N ALA A 27 -1.08 -11.46 -14.38
CA ALA A 27 -1.66 -12.48 -15.24
C ALA A 27 -0.64 -13.11 -16.20
N THR A 28 0.40 -12.35 -16.58
CA THR A 28 1.41 -12.77 -17.57
C THR A 28 2.83 -12.40 -17.15
N VAL A 29 3.82 -12.98 -17.82
CA VAL A 29 5.24 -12.61 -17.67
C VAL A 29 5.46 -11.13 -18.06
N GLY A 30 4.78 -10.63 -19.09
CA GLY A 30 4.87 -9.23 -19.50
C GLY A 30 4.29 -8.25 -18.47
N ASP A 31 3.34 -8.69 -17.64
CA ASP A 31 2.80 -7.90 -16.53
C ASP A 31 3.69 -7.95 -15.27
N THR A 32 4.71 -8.82 -15.24
CA THR A 32 5.56 -9.03 -14.04
C THR A 32 6.46 -7.83 -13.77
N GLU A 33 6.98 -7.17 -14.79
CA GLU A 33 7.82 -5.97 -14.64
C GLU A 33 7.01 -4.80 -14.07
N ALA A 34 5.82 -4.54 -14.62
CA ALA A 34 4.92 -3.51 -14.13
C ALA A 34 4.45 -3.80 -12.70
N HIS A 35 4.09 -5.05 -12.40
CA HIS A 35 3.79 -5.50 -11.04
C HIS A 35 4.97 -5.26 -10.08
N ALA A 36 6.19 -5.64 -10.48
CA ALA A 36 7.37 -5.48 -9.64
C ALA A 36 7.67 -4.00 -9.35
N GLN A 37 7.52 -3.12 -10.33
CA GLN A 37 7.70 -1.68 -10.16
C GLN A 37 6.68 -1.11 -9.17
N ILE A 38 5.39 -1.42 -9.36
CA ILE A 38 4.32 -0.96 -8.46
C ILE A 38 4.52 -1.50 -7.04
N LEU A 39 4.89 -2.78 -6.89
CA LEU A 39 5.19 -3.36 -5.59
C LEU A 39 6.36 -2.65 -4.91
N SER A 40 7.44 -2.40 -5.65
CA SER A 40 8.64 -1.73 -5.14
C SER A 40 8.30 -0.34 -4.61
N ASP A 41 7.54 0.45 -5.37
CA ASP A 41 7.16 1.81 -4.97
C ASP A 41 6.25 1.79 -3.73
N ARG A 42 5.26 0.89 -3.67
CA ARG A 42 4.37 0.75 -2.52
C ARG A 42 5.10 0.28 -1.26
N VAL A 43 6.01 -0.68 -1.39
CA VAL A 43 6.87 -1.18 -0.29
C VAL A 43 7.80 -0.09 0.22
N MET A 44 8.37 0.73 -0.67
CA MET A 44 9.21 1.86 -0.30
C MET A 44 8.45 2.83 0.62
N HIS A 45 7.22 3.22 0.27
CA HIS A 45 6.41 4.11 1.10
C HIS A 45 6.01 3.47 2.43
N ALA A 46 5.67 2.18 2.43
CA ALA A 46 5.36 1.45 3.66
C ALA A 46 6.57 1.40 4.61
N ARG A 47 7.77 1.18 4.07
CA ARG A 47 9.03 1.23 4.82
C ARG A 47 9.27 2.61 5.42
N ILE A 48 9.09 3.69 4.65
CA ILE A 48 9.25 5.07 5.14
C ILE A 48 8.27 5.36 6.30
N ALA A 49 7.02 4.91 6.18
CA ALA A 49 6.02 5.06 7.24
C ALA A 49 6.43 4.31 8.52
N LEU A 50 7.00 3.11 8.39
CA LEU A 50 7.52 2.34 9.53
C LEU A 50 8.73 3.02 10.19
N GLU A 51 9.72 3.47 9.42
CA GLU A 51 10.90 4.18 9.95
C GLU A 51 10.49 5.47 10.69
N ASN A 52 9.50 6.20 10.17
CA ASN A 52 8.96 7.39 10.81
C ASN A 52 8.39 7.09 12.21
N VAL A 53 7.70 5.97 12.39
CA VAL A 53 7.10 5.63 13.69
C VAL A 53 8.12 4.99 14.62
N LEU A 54 8.88 4.01 14.13
CA LEU A 54 9.79 3.21 14.95
C LEU A 54 11.03 3.99 15.38
N ASP A 55 11.62 4.77 14.46
CA ASP A 55 12.91 5.40 14.70
C ASP A 55 12.77 6.89 15.02
N ARG A 56 11.78 7.57 14.42
CA ARG A 56 11.57 9.02 14.61
C ARG A 56 10.49 9.35 15.64
N GLY A 57 9.72 8.35 16.09
CA GLY A 57 8.66 8.53 17.08
C GLY A 57 7.47 9.34 16.56
N ASN A 58 7.26 9.38 15.24
CA ASN A 58 6.12 10.07 14.66
C ASN A 58 4.81 9.38 15.06
N ASP A 59 3.73 10.17 15.05
CA ASP A 59 2.39 9.67 15.29
C ASP A 59 1.99 8.57 14.26
N PRO A 60 1.48 7.40 14.70
CA PRO A 60 1.04 6.35 13.81
C PRO A 60 -0.12 6.76 12.89
N GLY A 61 -1.03 7.61 13.37
CA GLY A 61 -2.16 8.13 12.58
C GLY A 61 -1.67 8.98 11.41
N TRP A 62 -0.79 9.94 11.68
CA TRP A 62 -0.17 10.77 10.65
C TRP A 62 0.63 9.95 9.64
N SER A 63 1.38 8.95 10.11
CA SER A 63 2.15 8.06 9.23
C SER A 63 1.23 7.18 8.37
N ALA A 64 0.06 6.78 8.88
CA ALA A 64 -0.95 6.06 8.11
C ALA A 64 -1.59 6.94 7.02
N ASP A 65 -1.89 8.19 7.32
CA ASP A 65 -2.48 9.14 6.35
C ASP A 65 -1.48 9.50 5.25
N TYR A 66 -0.22 9.70 5.61
CA TYR A 66 0.88 9.82 4.64
C TYR A 66 0.93 8.60 3.72
N LEU A 67 0.90 7.38 4.27
CA LEU A 67 0.96 6.17 3.46
C LEU A 67 -0.23 6.07 2.51
N ARG A 68 -1.46 6.31 2.98
CA ARG A 68 -2.67 6.29 2.13
C ARG A 68 -2.61 7.29 0.99
N ALA A 69 -2.10 8.49 1.24
CA ALA A 69 -1.89 9.48 0.19
C ALA A 69 -0.95 8.93 -0.91
N ARG A 70 0.15 8.29 -0.51
CA ARG A 70 1.06 7.63 -1.47
C ARG A 70 0.43 6.44 -2.18
N LEU A 71 -0.38 5.62 -1.50
CA LEU A 71 -1.06 4.50 -2.16
C LEU A 71 -2.09 4.95 -3.21
N THR A 72 -2.65 6.16 -3.05
CA THR A 72 -3.51 6.78 -4.06
C THR A 72 -2.71 7.21 -5.30
N GLU A 73 -1.49 7.71 -5.12
CA GLU A 73 -0.56 8.05 -6.22
C GLU A 73 -0.02 6.79 -6.93
N HIS A 74 0.05 5.66 -6.23
CA HIS A 74 0.56 4.38 -6.72
C HIS A 74 -0.50 3.27 -6.65
N PRO A 75 -1.56 3.32 -7.48
CA PRO A 75 -2.65 2.36 -7.42
C PRO A 75 -2.16 0.90 -7.55
N PRO A 76 -2.83 -0.07 -6.89
CA PRO A 76 -2.43 -1.48 -6.93
C PRO A 76 -2.71 -2.15 -8.29
N THR A 77 -3.16 -1.38 -9.27
CA THR A 77 -3.52 -1.81 -10.62
C THR A 77 -2.93 -0.85 -11.63
N GLY A 78 -2.81 -1.30 -12.89
CA GLY A 78 -2.03 -0.64 -13.94
C GLY A 78 -1.46 -1.62 -14.97
N TYR A 79 -1.59 -2.92 -14.66
CA TYR A 79 -1.27 -4.07 -15.50
C TYR A 79 -2.45 -5.07 -15.50
N ARG A 80 -2.45 -6.04 -16.42
CA ARG A 80 -3.47 -7.10 -16.41
C ARG A 80 -3.21 -8.05 -15.25
N HIS A 81 -4.22 -8.25 -14.41
CA HIS A 81 -4.16 -9.14 -13.26
C HIS A 81 -5.23 -10.24 -13.36
N TRP A 82 -5.03 -11.34 -12.64
CA TRP A 82 -6.02 -12.43 -12.61
C TRP A 82 -7.36 -11.93 -12.05
N GLY A 83 -8.46 -12.22 -12.74
CA GLY A 83 -9.82 -11.81 -12.34
C GLY A 83 -10.45 -10.71 -13.21
N THR A 84 -9.67 -9.97 -14.01
CA THR A 84 -10.25 -9.14 -15.09
C THR A 84 -10.77 -10.03 -16.21
N ALA A 85 -12.10 -10.06 -16.41
CA ALA A 85 -12.71 -10.71 -17.56
C ALA A 85 -12.21 -10.08 -18.87
N ARG A 86 -12.01 -10.91 -19.92
CA ARG A 86 -11.74 -10.41 -21.27
C ARG A 86 -12.99 -9.68 -21.81
N GLY A 87 -12.87 -8.41 -22.17
CA GLY A 87 -13.88 -7.59 -22.88
C GLY A 87 -14.20 -6.32 -22.07
N GLU A 88 -14.28 -5.12 -22.63
CA GLU A 88 -14.97 -4.78 -23.88
C GLU A 88 -14.15 -3.76 -24.69
N GLY A 89 -13.86 -4.11 -25.95
CA GLY A 89 -13.62 -3.11 -26.98
C GLY A 89 -14.95 -2.73 -27.59
N GLN A 90 -15.20 -1.42 -27.69
CA GLN A 90 -16.14 -0.80 -28.63
C GLN A 90 -15.37 0.26 -29.42
#